data_AF-A0A6G7P507-F1
#
_entry.id   AF-A0A6G7P507-F1
#
_cell.length_a   1.000
_cell.length_b   1.000
_cell.length_c   1.000
_cell.angle_alpha   90.00
_cell.angle_beta   90.00
_cell.angle_gamma   90.00
#
_symmetry.space_group_name_H-M   'P 1'
#
loop_
_entity.id
_entity.type
_entity.pdbx_description
1 polymer ?
#
loop_
_entity_poly.entity_id
_entity_poly.type
_entity_poly.pdbx_seq_one_letter_code
_entity_poly.pdbx_strand_id
1 'polypeptide(L)' 'MERRPLATLRDIVDFTGLPPRTIYDQRHRGVGIGALGFKVGTQLRWDWADVDAWISQQKGQAAA' A
#
# COMPACT_ATOMS: atom_id res chain seq x y z
N MET A 1 9.11 -2.55 -18.55
CA MET A 1 8.84 -2.39 -17.10
C MET A 1 10.13 -1.90 -16.46
N GLU A 2 10.18 -0.64 -16.05
CA GLU A 2 11.31 -0.13 -15.27
C GLU A 2 11.33 -0.87 -13.92
N ARG A 3 12.45 -1.53 -13.62
CA ARG A 3 12.65 -2.17 -12.32
C ARG A 3 12.90 -1.08 -11.29
N ARG A 4 11.82 -0.59 -10.66
CA ARG A 4 11.89 0.27 -9.47
C ARG A 4 11.94 -0.57 -8.19
N PRO A 5 12.63 -0.11 -7.13
CA PRO A 5 12.64 -0.82 -5.85
C PRO A 5 11.22 -0.91 -5.27
N LEU A 6 10.91 -2.07 -4.67
CA LEU A 6 9.63 -2.29 -3.98
C LEU A 6 9.50 -1.36 -2.78
N ALA A 7 8.33 -0.73 -2.64
CA ALA A 7 8.06 0.18 -1.55
C ALA A 7 8.13 -0.57 -0.21
N THR A 8 8.74 0.07 0.77
CA THR A 8 8.76 -0.39 2.16
C THR A 8 7.56 0.13 2.93
N LEU A 9 7.34 -0.39 4.13
CA LEU A 9 6.30 0.15 5.02
C LEU A 9 6.51 1.64 5.28
N ARG A 10 7.77 2.07 5.44
CA ARG A 10 8.10 3.48 5.64
C ARG A 10 7.70 4.32 4.43
N ASP A 11 8.04 3.87 3.22
CA ASP A 11 7.69 4.61 2.01
C ASP A 11 6.16 4.76 1.88
N ILE A 12 5.40 3.73 2.24
CA ILE A 12 3.93 3.78 2.23
C ILE A 12 3.38 4.73 3.29
N VAL A 13 3.96 4.73 4.49
CA VAL A 13 3.59 5.67 5.56
C VAL A 13 3.87 7.11 5.12
N ASP A 14 5.06 7.36 4.58
CA ASP A 14 5.49 8.68 4.14
C ASP A 14 4.63 9.15 2.94
N PHE A 15 4.25 8.24 2.04
CA PHE A 15 3.43 8.55 0.87
C PHE A 15 1.94 8.78 1.20
N THR A 16 1.35 7.96 2.07
CA THR A 16 -0.09 8.01 2.38
C THR A 16 -0.44 8.87 3.59
N GLY A 17 0.54 9.17 4.44
CA GLY A 17 0.33 9.79 5.75
C GLY A 17 -0.35 8.88 6.76
N LEU A 18 -0.62 7.61 6.43
CA LEU A 18 -1.26 6.66 7.35
C LEU A 18 -0.24 6.13 8.36
N PRO A 19 -0.58 6.08 9.67
CA PRO A 19 0.30 5.47 10.66
C PRO A 19 0.58 3.99 10.37
N PRO A 20 1.77 3.46 10.72
CA PRO A 20 2.11 2.05 10.52
C PRO A 20 1.08 1.10 11.12
N ARG A 21 0.54 1.43 12.31
CA ARG A 21 -0.50 0.65 12.98
C ARG A 21 -1.74 0.48 12.10
N THR A 22 -2.19 1.54 11.43
CA THR A 22 -3.34 1.49 10.53
C THR A 22 -3.09 0.55 9.36
N ILE A 23 -1.88 0.58 8.79
CA ILE A 23 -1.49 -0.31 7.68
C ILE A 23 -1.48 -1.78 8.13
N TYR A 24 -0.98 -2.06 9.33
CA TYR A 24 -1.02 -3.41 9.89
C TYR A 24 -2.45 -3.90 10.17
N ASP A 25 -3.31 -3.04 10.73
CA ASP A 25 -4.72 -3.37 10.97
C ASP A 25 -5.45 -3.64 9.64
N GLN A 26 -5.19 -2.83 8.61
CA GLN A 26 -5.71 -3.03 7.26
C GLN A 26 -5.23 -4.35 6.65
N ARG A 27 -3.93 -4.67 6.80
CA ARG A 27 -3.36 -5.95 6.36
C ARG A 27 -4.04 -7.12 7.06
N HIS A 28 -4.21 -7.04 8.37
CA HIS A 28 -4.87 -8.09 9.14
C HIS A 28 -6.32 -8.31 8.68
N ARG A 29 -7.03 -7.22 8.36
CA ARG A 29 -8.41 -7.24 7.85
C ARG A 29 -8.53 -7.57 6.36
N GLY A 30 -7.42 -7.58 5.62
CA GLY A 30 -7.41 -7.79 4.17
C GLY A 30 -8.07 -6.66 3.38
N VAL A 31 -7.95 -5.40 3.85
CA VAL A 31 -8.56 -4.22 3.21
C VAL A 31 -7.53 -3.12 2.96
N GLY A 32 -7.91 -2.11 2.16
CA GLY A 32 -7.12 -0.88 1.95
C GLY A 32 -5.71 -1.13 1.38
N ILE A 33 -4.78 -0.22 1.68
CA ILE A 33 -3.38 -0.34 1.22
C ILE A 33 -2.66 -1.51 1.89
N GLY A 34 -3.10 -1.92 3.08
CA GLY A 34 -2.56 -3.10 3.77
C GLY A 34 -2.74 -4.39 2.97
N ALA A 35 -3.86 -4.53 2.23
CA ALA A 35 -4.14 -5.70 1.39
C ALA A 35 -3.20 -5.87 0.20
N LEU A 36 -2.71 -4.75 -0.35
CA LEU A 36 -1.79 -4.74 -1.51
C LEU A 36 -0.37 -5.18 -1.14
N GLY A 37 -0.02 -5.12 0.15
CA GLY A 37 1.31 -5.53 0.57
C GLY A 37 1.49 -7.03 0.37
N PHE A 38 2.72 -7.47 0.17
CA PHE A 38 3.10 -8.89 0.20
C PHE A 38 4.35 -9.09 1.04
N LYS A 39 4.51 -10.31 1.56
CA LYS A 39 5.68 -10.63 2.40
C LYS A 39 6.87 -10.95 1.51
N VAL A 40 7.97 -10.27 1.77
CA VAL A 40 9.31 -10.61 1.23
C VAL A 40 10.19 -10.92 2.44
N GLY A 41 10.31 -12.22 2.75
CA GLY A 41 10.82 -12.67 4.05
C GLY A 41 9.91 -12.21 5.19
N THR A 42 10.48 -11.56 6.20
CA THR A 42 9.74 -11.02 7.36
C THR A 42 9.16 -9.62 7.10
N GLN A 43 9.57 -8.95 6.02
CA GLN A 43 9.19 -7.57 5.74
C GLN A 43 8.01 -7.49 4.78
N LEU A 44 7.16 -6.47 4.96
CA LEU A 44 6.12 -6.12 4.00
C LEU A 44 6.69 -5.25 2.89
N ARG A 45 6.28 -5.55 1.67
CA ARG A 45 6.63 -4.81 0.46
C ARG A 45 5.40 -4.55 -0.40
N TRP A 46 5.45 -3.49 -1.18
CA TRP A 46 4.40 -3.12 -2.13
C TRP A 46 5.00 -2.91 -3.51
N ASP A 47 4.25 -3.31 -4.53
CA ASP A 47 4.49 -2.80 -5.88
C ASP A 47 3.84 -1.42 -6.00
N TRP A 48 4.61 -0.44 -6.40
CA TRP A 48 4.11 0.91 -6.56
C TRP A 48 3.00 1.01 -7.62
N ALA A 49 3.01 0.16 -8.67
CA ALA A 49 1.97 0.21 -9.70
C ALA A 49 0.61 -0.20 -9.13
N ASP A 50 0.59 -1.20 -8.24
CA ASP A 50 -0.63 -1.61 -7.54
C ASP A 50 -1.11 -0.51 -6.57
N VAL A 51 -0.19 0.15 -5.88
CA VAL A 51 -0.50 1.29 -4.99
C VAL A 51 -1.08 2.46 -5.79
N ASP A 52 -0.47 2.82 -6.91
CA ASP A 52 -0.91 3.90 -7.81
C ASP A 52 -2.32 3.61 -8.36
N ALA A 53 -2.55 2.37 -8.80
CA ALA A 53 -3.84 1.91 -9.30
C ALA A 53 -4.93 1.96 -8.22
N TRP A 54 -4.62 1.49 -7.01
CA TRP A 54 -5.55 1.52 -5.88
C TRP A 54 -5.91 2.95 -5.47
N ILE A 55 -4.94 3.85 -5.36
CA ILE A 55 -5.21 5.27 -5.05
C ILE A 55 -6.12 5.90 -6.12
N SER A 56 -5.87 5.59 -7.38
CA SER A 56 -6.70 6.07 -8.50
C SER A 56 -8.14 5.56 -8.38
N GLN A 57 -8.31 4.29 -8.01
CA GLN A 57 -9.63 3.70 -7.74
C GLN A 57 -10.34 4.37 -6.54
N GLN A 58 -9.62 4.63 -5.45
CA GLN A 58 -10.19 5.29 -4.26
C GLN A 58 -10.65 6.72 -4.56
N LYS A 59 -9.87 7.48 -5.34
CA LYS A 59 -10.27 8.83 -5.80
C LYS A 59 -11.55 8.78 -6.63
N GLY A 60 -11.69 7.77 -7.50
CA GLY A 60 -12.89 7.56 -8.30
C GLY A 60 -14.12 7.19 -7.47
N GLN A 61 -13.95 6.43 -6.38
CA GLN A 61 -15.03 6.08 -5.45
C GLN A 61 -15.49 7.26 -4.58
N ALA A 62 -14.60 8.19 -4.23
CA ALA A 62 -14.97 9.37 -3.45
C ALA A 62 -15.75 10.44 -4.24
N ALA A 63 -15.71 10.36 -5.58
CA ALA A 63 -16.38 11.29 -6.49
C ALA A 63 -17.75 10.79 -6.99
N ALA A 64 -18.22 9.65 -6.47
CA ALA A 64 -19.52 9.03 -6.78
C ALA A 64 -20.48 9.18 -5.58
#